data_AF-A0A960ZKA7-F1
#
_entry.id   AF-A0A960ZKA7-F1
#
_cell.length_a   1.000
_cell.length_b   1.000
_cell.length_c   1.000
_cell.angle_alpha   90.00
_cell.angle_beta   90.00
_cell.angle_gamma   90.00
#
_symmetry.space_group_name_H-M   'P 1'
#
loop_
_entity.id
_entity.type
_entity.pdbx_description
1 polymer ?
#
loop_
_entity_poly.entity_id
_entity_poly.type
_entity_poly.pdbx_seq_one_letter_code
_entity_poly.pdbx_strand_id
1 'polypeptide(L)'
;MKRRSKTGTPKVCLFCRIDLADVEAMLDAYDSGMCDITTANCVSRAVARQLCSECRIRLHRHSHTCADLEIRGQNVPISAELLEWLGTAETGSRVDPVEFVLEIPGPDVAESEALPRRVGRVRKKRGQSSASVA
;
A
#
# COMPACT_ATOMS: atom_id res chain seq x y z
N MET A 1 -38.34 -20.31 -2.42
CA MET A 1 -37.29 -19.55 -1.69
C MET A 1 -35.91 -20.07 -2.13
N LYS A 2 -35.20 -19.35 -3.00
CA LYS A 2 -33.81 -19.66 -3.38
C LYS A 2 -32.93 -18.49 -2.95
N ARG A 3 -32.43 -18.51 -1.71
CA ARG A 3 -31.40 -17.57 -1.25
C ARG A 3 -30.05 -18.12 -1.72
N ARG A 4 -29.61 -17.71 -2.91
CA ARG A 4 -28.19 -17.75 -3.29
C ARG A 4 -27.54 -16.52 -2.65
N SER A 5 -26.86 -16.71 -1.53
CA SER A 5 -26.04 -15.68 -0.89
C SER A 5 -24.63 -16.23 -0.69
N LYS A 6 -23.91 -16.42 -1.80
CA LYS A 6 -22.45 -16.54 -1.82
C LYS A 6 -21.91 -15.43 -2.72
N THR A 7 -22.11 -14.19 -2.32
CA THR A 7 -21.36 -13.05 -2.86
C THR A 7 -20.30 -12.73 -1.81
N GLY A 8 -19.27 -13.58 -1.73
CA GLY A 8 -18.05 -13.18 -1.05
C GLY A 8 -17.46 -12.04 -1.85
N THR A 9 -17.22 -10.90 -1.20
CA THR A 9 -16.46 -9.81 -1.81
C THR A 9 -15.17 -10.40 -2.36
N PRO A 10 -14.82 -10.13 -3.63
CA PRO A 10 -13.59 -10.65 -4.21
C PRO A 10 -12.43 -10.16 -3.34
N LYS A 11 -11.62 -11.06 -2.77
CA LYS A 11 -10.40 -10.67 -2.06
C LYS A 11 -9.25 -10.59 -3.06
N VAL A 12 -8.38 -9.62 -2.89
CA VAL A 12 -7.13 -9.51 -3.65
C VAL A 12 -5.95 -9.62 -2.70
N CYS A 13 -4.93 -10.35 -3.13
CA CYS A 13 -3.69 -10.51 -2.37
C CYS A 13 -2.72 -9.39 -2.76
N LEU A 14 -2.29 -8.62 -1.76
CA LEU A 14 -1.23 -7.62 -1.90
C LEU A 14 0.08 -8.20 -1.38
N PHE A 15 1.06 -8.29 -2.26
CA PHE A 15 2.43 -8.66 -1.90
C PHE A 15 3.17 -7.40 -1.45
N CYS A 16 3.42 -7.30 -0.16
CA CYS A 16 4.08 -6.17 0.46
C CYS A 16 5.50 -6.56 0.87
N ARG A 17 6.41 -5.59 0.81
CA ARG A 17 7.79 -5.74 1.24
C ARG A 17 8.18 -4.54 2.08
N ILE A 18 8.80 -4.79 3.22
CA ILE A 18 9.57 -3.81 3.98
C ILE A 18 11.02 -4.04 3.57
N ASP A 19 11.62 -3.03 2.95
CA ASP A 19 13.00 -3.12 2.49
C ASP A 19 13.98 -2.63 3.55
N LEU A 20 15.28 -2.77 3.26
CA LEU A 20 16.32 -2.32 4.18
C LEU A 20 16.25 -0.81 4.43
N ALA A 21 15.90 -0.01 3.43
CA ALA A 21 15.80 1.44 3.57
C ALA A 21 14.64 1.83 4.51
N ASP A 22 13.54 1.09 4.50
CA ASP A 22 12.45 1.28 5.47
C ASP A 22 12.90 0.94 6.90
N VAL A 23 13.68 -0.14 7.08
CA VAL A 23 14.24 -0.51 8.39
C VAL A 23 15.23 0.52 8.90
N GLU A 24 16.14 0.99 8.04
CA GLU A 24 17.11 2.03 8.39
C GLU A 24 16.41 3.35 8.75
N ALA A 25 15.41 3.77 7.98
CA ALA A 25 14.63 4.97 8.29
C ALA A 25 13.85 4.85 9.61
N MET A 26 13.36 3.66 9.95
CA MET A 26 12.72 3.39 11.24
C MET A 26 13.70 3.52 12.40
N LEU A 27 14.89 2.92 12.28
CA LEU A 27 15.90 2.95 13.32
C LEU A 27 16.46 4.37 13.51
N ASP A 28 16.69 5.11 12.43
CA ASP A 28 17.13 6.51 12.47
C ASP A 28 16.11 7.41 13.18
N ALA A 29 14.81 7.19 12.94
CA ALA A 29 13.75 7.89 13.65
C ALA A 29 13.69 7.53 15.14
N TYR A 30 13.93 6.27 15.48
CA TYR A 30 14.00 5.78 16.86
C TYR A 30 15.16 6.44 17.63
N ASP A 31 16.36 6.43 17.05
CA ASP A 31 17.56 7.03 17.63
C ASP A 31 17.44 8.56 17.77
N SER A 32 16.68 9.21 16.89
CA SER A 32 16.41 10.65 16.93
C SER A 32 15.38 11.06 18.00
N GLY A 33 14.82 10.11 18.76
CA GLY A 33 13.78 10.39 19.76
C GLY A 33 12.44 10.82 19.17
N MET A 34 12.24 10.67 17.86
CA MET A 34 10.98 10.92 17.17
C MET A 34 10.06 9.70 17.33
N CYS A 35 9.46 9.59 18.51
CA CYS A 35 8.62 8.46 18.93
C CYS A 35 7.28 8.37 18.17
N ASP A 36 6.86 9.44 17.49
CA ASP A 36 5.59 9.48 16.74
C ASP A 36 5.63 8.62 15.47
N ILE A 37 6.80 8.06 15.12
CA ILE A 37 7.08 7.39 13.85
C ILE A 37 7.74 6.03 14.14
N THR A 38 6.97 5.08 14.67
CA THR A 38 7.43 3.70 14.90
C THR A 38 7.19 2.78 13.70
N THR A 39 7.58 1.52 13.87
CA THR A 39 7.32 0.31 13.07
C THR A 39 5.99 0.29 12.29
N ALA A 40 4.93 0.87 12.85
CA ALA A 40 3.62 1.02 12.21
C ALA A 40 3.68 1.80 10.87
N ASN A 41 4.58 2.79 10.78
CA ASN A 41 4.79 3.56 9.55
C ASN A 41 5.52 2.75 8.49
N CYS A 42 6.45 1.86 8.85
CA CYS A 42 7.11 0.98 7.86
C CYS A 42 6.12 0.02 7.22
N VAL A 43 5.25 -0.61 8.03
CA VAL A 43 4.17 -1.44 7.50
C VAL A 43 3.22 -0.60 6.63
N SER A 44 2.79 0.57 7.12
CA SER A 44 1.86 1.44 6.38
C SER A 44 2.46 1.93 5.05
N ARG A 45 3.76 2.27 5.01
CA ARG A 45 4.49 2.65 3.79
C ARG A 45 4.62 1.48 2.83
N ALA A 46 5.00 0.28 3.32
CA ALA A 46 5.10 -0.92 2.50
C ALA A 46 3.78 -1.23 1.79
N VAL A 47 2.66 -1.09 2.50
CA VAL A 47 1.32 -1.31 1.94
C VAL A 47 0.90 -0.15 1.03
N ALA A 48 1.21 1.11 1.39
CA ALA A 48 0.93 2.29 0.57
C ALA A 48 1.72 2.30 -0.75
N ARG A 49 2.83 1.57 -0.87
CA ARG A 49 3.53 1.40 -2.15
C ARG A 49 2.76 0.49 -3.12
N GLN A 50 2.01 -0.47 -2.58
CA GLN A 50 1.21 -1.41 -3.36
C GLN A 50 -0.18 -0.85 -3.68
N LEU A 51 -0.70 0.00 -2.81
CA LEU A 51 -1.96 0.71 -3.00
C LEU A 51 -1.73 2.05 -3.69
N CYS A 52 -2.67 2.51 -4.52
CA CYS A 52 -2.61 3.87 -5.07
C CYS A 52 -2.64 4.91 -3.93
N SER A 53 -1.92 6.02 -4.13
CA SER A 53 -1.41 6.97 -3.12
C SER A 53 -2.42 7.62 -2.16
N GLU A 54 -3.72 7.45 -2.38
CA GLU A 54 -4.78 8.07 -1.59
C GLU A 54 -5.35 7.14 -0.50
N CYS A 55 -4.84 5.92 -0.39
CA CYS A 55 -5.34 4.98 0.61
C CYS A 55 -4.84 5.36 2.01
N ARG A 56 -5.77 5.75 2.89
CA ARG A 56 -5.48 5.86 4.33
C ARG A 56 -5.27 4.47 4.91
N ILE A 57 -4.11 4.27 5.54
CA ILE A 57 -3.71 3.02 6.18
C ILE A 57 -3.39 3.33 7.64
N ARG A 58 -3.93 2.53 8.56
CA ARG A 58 -3.65 2.64 10.00
C ARG A 58 -3.42 1.26 10.58
N LEU A 59 -2.36 1.10 11.37
CA LEU A 59 -2.15 -0.10 12.16
C LEU A 59 -2.85 0.07 13.51
N HIS A 60 -3.78 -0.84 13.81
CA HIS A 60 -4.40 -0.96 15.12
C HIS A 60 -3.78 -2.14 15.85
N ARG A 61 -3.19 -1.90 17.01
CA ARG A 61 -2.61 -2.94 17.85
C ARG A 61 -3.51 -3.15 19.06
N HIS A 62 -4.11 -4.33 19.15
CA HIS A 62 -5.00 -4.69 20.26
C HIS A 62 -4.23 -5.38 21.39
N SER A 63 -3.22 -6.17 21.02
CA SER A 63 -2.34 -6.86 21.97
C SER A 63 -0.99 -7.19 21.32
N HIS A 64 -0.07 -7.79 22.08
CA HIS A 64 1.17 -8.35 21.55
C HIS A 64 0.95 -9.52 20.58
N THR A 65 -0.24 -10.11 20.58
CA THR A 65 -0.62 -11.27 19.75
C THR A 65 -1.70 -10.95 18.72
N CYS A 66 -2.15 -9.70 18.66
CA CYS A 66 -3.24 -9.29 17.77
C CYS A 66 -3.06 -7.85 17.29
N ALA A 67 -2.94 -7.69 15.98
CA ALA A 67 -2.98 -6.41 15.30
C ALA A 67 -3.71 -6.55 13.95
N ASP A 68 -4.27 -5.44 13.49
CA ASP A 68 -4.91 -5.33 12.18
C ASP A 68 -4.55 -4.01 11.50
N LEU A 69 -4.60 -4.02 10.18
CA LEU A 69 -4.46 -2.85 9.35
C LEU A 69 -5.84 -2.39 8.89
N GLU A 70 -6.22 -1.18 9.28
CA GLU A 70 -7.36 -0.50 8.67
C GLU A 70 -6.94 0.03 7.29
N ILE A 71 -7.51 -0.56 6.25
CA ILE A 71 -7.30 -0.19 4.85
C ILE A 71 -8.67 0.14 4.26
N ARG A 72 -8.87 1.38 3.79
CA ARG A 72 -10.17 1.86 3.26
C ARG A 72 -11.35 1.63 4.24
N GLY A 73 -11.10 1.76 5.54
CA GLY A 73 -12.12 1.55 6.58
C GLY A 73 -12.48 0.07 6.81
N GLN A 74 -11.66 -0.87 6.35
CA GLN A 74 -11.79 -2.30 6.60
C GLN A 74 -10.58 -2.78 7.40
N ASN A 75 -10.81 -3.56 8.47
CA ASN A 75 -9.74 -4.13 9.28
C ASN A 75 -9.26 -5.44 8.66
N VAL A 76 -7.98 -5.48 8.34
CA VAL A 76 -7.31 -6.62 7.71
C VAL A 76 -6.33 -7.21 8.72
N PRO A 77 -6.54 -8.45 9.17
CA PRO A 77 -5.62 -9.08 10.11
C PRO A 77 -4.26 -9.27 9.44
N ILE A 78 -3.19 -9.00 10.20
CA ILE A 78 -1.83 -9.26 9.72
C ILE A 78 -1.40 -10.69 10.02
N SER A 79 -0.40 -11.19 9.29
CA SER A 79 0.15 -12.52 9.52
C SER A 79 0.87 -12.58 10.87
N ALA A 80 0.94 -13.79 11.45
CA ALA A 80 1.69 -14.02 12.69
C ALA A 80 3.18 -13.68 12.55
N GLU A 81 3.76 -13.94 11.38
CA GLU A 81 5.15 -13.57 11.05
C GLU A 81 5.37 -12.05 11.09
N LEU A 82 4.46 -11.28 10.47
CA LEU A 82 4.55 -9.81 10.53
C LEU A 82 4.36 -9.29 11.95
N LEU A 83 3.51 -9.95 12.74
CA LEU A 83 3.28 -9.57 14.13
C LEU A 83 4.51 -9.83 15.02
N GLU A 84 5.21 -10.95 14.83
CA GLU A 84 6.48 -11.24 15.50
C GLU A 84 7.56 -10.24 15.11
N TRP A 85 7.64 -9.92 13.82
CA TRP A 85 8.53 -8.90 13.30
C TRP A 85 8.25 -7.53 13.95
N LEU A 86 6.98 -7.13 14.02
CA LEU A 86 6.55 -5.90 14.69
C LEU A 86 6.95 -5.89 16.16
N GLY A 87 6.73 -7.01 16.87
CA GLY A 87 7.11 -7.16 18.27
C GLY A 87 8.61 -6.98 18.50
N THR A 88 9.43 -7.55 17.62
CA THR A 88 10.90 -7.41 17.69
C THR A 88 11.32 -5.97 17.42
N ALA A 89 10.81 -5.36 16.36
CA ALA A 89 11.15 -3.98 15.99
C ALA A 89 10.74 -2.95 17.05
N GLU A 90 9.61 -3.15 17.73
CA GLU A 90 9.16 -2.25 18.82
C GLU A 90 10.09 -2.23 20.03
N THR A 91 10.88 -3.29 20.24
CA THR A 91 11.89 -3.31 21.32
C THR A 91 13.15 -2.52 20.99
N GLY A 92 13.24 -1.92 19.79
CA GLY A 92 14.47 -1.32 19.27
C GLY A 92 15.50 -2.35 18.82
N SER A 93 15.13 -3.64 18.79
CA SER A 93 16.00 -4.70 18.29
C SER A 93 16.15 -4.61 16.79
N ARG A 94 17.32 -5.00 16.27
CA ARG A 94 17.54 -5.12 14.83
C ARG A 94 16.61 -6.17 14.24
N VAL A 95 16.00 -5.83 13.12
CA VAL A 95 15.09 -6.68 12.35
C VAL A 95 15.54 -6.73 10.89
N ASP A 96 15.37 -7.86 10.25
CA ASP A 96 15.68 -8.03 8.84
C ASP A 96 14.52 -7.54 7.95
N PRO A 97 14.77 -7.18 6.68
CA PRO A 97 13.71 -6.93 5.70
C PRO A 97 12.73 -8.11 5.62
N VAL A 98 11.43 -7.83 5.51
CA VAL A 98 10.39 -8.86 5.50
C VAL A 98 9.42 -8.66 4.34
N GLU A 99 9.00 -9.78 3.75
CA GLU A 99 7.96 -9.84 2.72
C GLU A 99 6.71 -10.49 3.35
N PHE A 100 5.54 -9.91 3.09
CA PHE A 100 4.28 -10.42 3.64
C PHE A 100 3.14 -10.20 2.66
N VAL A 101 2.09 -11.00 2.81
CA VAL A 101 0.90 -10.94 1.97
C VAL A 101 -0.28 -10.46 2.81
N LEU A 102 -1.01 -9.48 2.29
CA LEU A 102 -2.28 -9.04 2.86
C LEU A 102 -3.44 -9.45 1.95
N GLU A 103 -4.45 -10.07 2.53
CA GLU A 103 -5.71 -10.34 1.86
C GLU A 103 -6.67 -9.18 2.09
N ILE A 104 -6.72 -8.25 1.15
CA ILE A 104 -7.64 -7.11 1.24
C ILE A 104 -8.93 -7.39 0.46
N PRO A 105 -10.07 -6.81 0.85
CA PRO A 105 -11.23 -6.77 -0.04
C PRO A 105 -10.85 -6.03 -1.32
N GLY A 106 -11.08 -6.68 -2.46
CA GLY A 106 -10.84 -6.13 -3.78
C GLY A 106 -11.67 -4.86 -4.01
N PRO A 107 -11.24 -4.01 -4.96
CA PRO A 107 -12.03 -2.84 -5.34
C PRO A 107 -13.42 -3.32 -5.74
N ASP A 108 -14.45 -2.72 -5.15
CA ASP A 108 -15.81 -2.92 -5.62
C ASP A 108 -15.82 -2.59 -7.11
N VAL A 109 -16.29 -3.53 -7.94
CA VAL A 109 -16.16 -3.45 -9.40
C VAL A 109 -16.89 -2.20 -9.96
N ALA A 110 -17.65 -1.49 -9.12
CA ALA A 110 -18.24 -0.20 -9.39
C ALA A 110 -17.25 0.95 -9.68
N GLU A 111 -15.96 0.85 -9.30
CA GLU A 111 -14.98 1.93 -9.54
C GLU A 111 -14.07 1.70 -10.78
N SER A 112 -14.32 0.64 -11.55
CA SER A 112 -13.54 0.31 -12.75
C SER A 112 -14.09 0.90 -14.07
N GLU A 113 -15.11 1.77 -14.01
CA GLU A 113 -15.71 2.44 -15.18
C GLU A 113 -15.30 3.92 -15.35
N ALA A 114 -14.20 4.37 -14.74
CA ALA A 114 -13.74 5.75 -14.87
C ALA A 114 -12.25 5.89 -15.24
N LEU A 115 -11.79 5.17 -16.26
CA LEU A 115 -10.56 5.57 -16.96
C LEU A 115 -10.84 5.66 -18.47
N PRO A 116 -10.93 6.88 -19.05
CA PRO A 116 -11.04 7.02 -20.49
C PRO A 116 -9.76 6.46 -21.13
N ARG A 117 -9.96 5.47 -22.01
CA ARG A 117 -8.95 4.96 -22.93
C ARG A 117 -8.20 6.15 -23.53
N ARG A 118 -6.91 6.28 -23.25
CA ARG A 118 -6.01 7.18 -23.99
C ARG A 118 -5.95 6.71 -25.44
N VAL A 119 -6.90 7.16 -26.25
CA VAL A 119 -6.88 7.04 -27.70
C VAL A 119 -5.76 7.93 -28.20
N GLY A 120 -4.83 7.33 -28.93
CA GLY A 120 -3.66 8.00 -29.47
C GLY A 120 -4.00 9.21 -30.32
N ARG A 121 -3.12 10.20 -30.29
CA ARG A 121 -3.11 11.26 -31.31
C ARG A 121 -1.67 11.50 -31.78
N VAL A 122 -1.29 10.75 -32.80
CA VAL A 122 -0.15 11.05 -33.67
C VAL A 122 -0.41 12.42 -34.31
N ARG A 123 0.34 13.44 -33.91
CA ARG A 123 0.36 14.74 -34.61
C ARG A 123 1.35 14.66 -35.76
N LYS A 124 0.84 14.31 -36.94
CA LYS A 124 1.50 14.48 -38.24
C LYS A 124 1.41 15.98 -38.62
N LYS A 125 2.49 16.74 -38.48
CA LYS A 125 2.58 18.11 -39.05
C LYS A 125 3.15 18.02 -40.48
N ARG A 126 2.29 18.20 -41.47
CA ARG A 126 2.61 18.54 -42.87
C ARG A 126 2.23 20.00 -43.11
N GLY A 127 2.97 20.68 -43.99
CA GLY A 127 2.64 21.99 -44.57
C GLY A 127 3.42 23.14 -43.93
N GLN A 128 4.54 23.64 -44.47
CA GLN A 128 4.74 24.38 -45.73
C GLN A 128 4.17 25.81 -45.67
N SER A 129 5.05 26.81 -45.69
CA SER A 129 4.85 28.10 -46.38
C SER A 129 6.14 28.95 -46.36
N SER A 130 6.47 29.45 -47.54
CA SER A 130 7.59 30.30 -47.95
C SER A 130 7.40 31.78 -47.59
N ALA A 131 8.51 32.55 -47.53
CA ALA A 131 8.70 33.92 -48.05
C ALA A 131 10.09 34.44 -47.62
N SER A 132 11.05 34.64 -48.54
CA SER A 132 11.42 35.92 -49.19
C SER A 132 12.21 36.85 -48.24
N VAL A 133 13.54 36.88 -48.34
CA VAL A 133 14.36 37.81 -49.16
C VAL A 133 14.00 39.28 -48.93
N ALA A 134 14.86 39.96 -48.17
CA ALA A 134 15.31 41.34 -48.36
C ALA A 134 16.74 41.43 -47.83
#